data_AF-A0A149VDB9-F1
#
_entry.id   AF-A0A149VDB9-F1
#
_cell.length_a   1.000
_cell.length_b   1.000
_cell.length_c   1.000
_cell.angle_alpha   90.00
_cell.angle_beta   90.00
_cell.angle_gamma   90.00
#
_symmetry.space_group_name_H-M   'P 1'
#
loop_
_entity.id
_entity.type
_entity.pdbx_description
1 polymer ?
#
loop_
_entity_poly.entity_id
_entity_poly.type
_entity_poly.pdbx_seq_one_letter_code
_entity_poly.pdbx_strand_id
1 'polypeptide(L)'
;MSQTTLQNRAVDVTFRLLSQAFGPNGEDTVTLSGLRVHAEVTQARFPTAESATVRIEGMTPDVMNRLSMAAPDPTRQSASELILTTQDGAGGNALVFQGGVTLAYVDYTTAPNVSFAAQAFSTVLPNAMTATPTGYRGAVSVGQVLASIASKAGLSLHTQGVAATLHDPYFHGSPGQQLTQCLETVPLCAGLGRGQLSVWPATSTASQPTPLGTTQALSLSAETGLIGYPAWSAGGLALRMVFNPLVSFNSLIALQSRYQPAGWGQQNGPVPVGLWRATQVRHTLQTETPHGAWFTDIVAQAYREPTA
;
A
#
# COMPACT_ATOMS: atom_id res chain seq x y z
N MET A 1 -18.48 -22.57 20.77
CA MET A 1 -17.31 -21.83 21.25
C MET A 1 -16.09 -22.43 20.57
N SER A 2 -15.75 -21.96 19.36
CA SER A 2 -14.56 -22.46 18.66
C SER A 2 -13.33 -21.91 19.36
N GLN A 3 -12.46 -22.83 19.81
CA GLN A 3 -11.14 -22.50 20.32
C GLN A 3 -10.44 -21.57 19.33
N THR A 4 -10.30 -20.31 19.70
CA THR A 4 -9.45 -19.36 18.99
C THR A 4 -8.03 -19.71 19.40
N THR A 5 -7.38 -20.60 18.64
CA THR A 5 -5.94 -20.80 18.77
C THR A 5 -5.28 -19.43 18.65
N LEU A 6 -4.42 -19.09 19.62
CA LEU A 6 -3.56 -17.91 19.53
C LEU A 6 -2.68 -18.10 18.29
N GLN A 7 -3.08 -17.53 17.17
CA GLN A 7 -2.21 -17.44 15.99
C GLN A 7 -1.08 -16.50 16.36
N ASN A 8 0.15 -17.02 16.35
CA ASN A 8 1.34 -16.22 16.56
C ASN A 8 1.48 -15.24 15.38
N ARG A 9 1.07 -14.00 15.58
CA ARG A 9 1.14 -12.92 14.59
C ARG A 9 2.48 -12.21 14.76
N ALA A 10 3.29 -12.22 13.72
CA ALA A 10 4.61 -11.62 13.71
C ALA A 10 4.72 -10.60 12.57
N VAL A 11 5.36 -9.47 12.86
CA VAL A 11 5.75 -8.47 11.87
C VAL A 11 7.24 -8.26 12.02
N ASP A 12 7.98 -8.46 10.94
CA ASP A 12 9.38 -8.09 10.85
C ASP A 12 9.47 -6.67 10.31
N VAL A 13 10.18 -5.82 11.02
CA VAL A 13 10.41 -4.43 10.66
C VAL A 13 11.86 -4.26 10.23
N THR A 14 12.08 -3.98 8.96
CA THR A 14 13.43 -3.80 8.41
C THR A 14 13.67 -2.34 8.03
N PHE A 15 14.76 -1.78 8.53
CA PHE A 15 15.30 -0.48 8.14
C PHE A 15 16.54 -0.68 7.30
N ARG A 16 16.59 -0.11 6.09
CA ARG A 16 17.77 -0.12 5.21
C ARG A 16 18.25 1.31 4.97
N LEU A 17 19.51 1.60 5.25
CA LEU A 17 20.11 2.90 4.92
C LEU A 17 20.67 2.83 3.50
N LEU A 18 20.22 3.72 2.62
CA LEU A 18 20.72 3.76 1.24
C LEU A 18 22.05 4.51 1.11
N SER A 19 22.59 5.06 2.20
CA SER A 19 23.92 5.67 2.26
C SER A 19 24.67 5.28 3.55
N GLN A 20 25.46 4.20 3.46
CA GLN A 20 26.64 3.86 4.27
C GLN A 20 26.64 4.41 5.70
N ALA A 21 25.85 3.81 6.59
CA ALA A 21 25.92 4.19 8.00
C ALA A 21 25.35 3.15 8.97
N PHE A 22 25.78 1.88 8.94
CA PHE A 22 25.88 1.17 10.22
C PHE A 22 27.21 0.45 10.50
N GLY A 23 27.75 0.80 11.67
CA GLY A 23 28.72 0.02 12.43
C GLY A 23 30.15 0.05 11.88
N PRO A 24 31.13 -0.43 12.68
CA PRO A 24 32.52 -0.55 12.24
C PRO A 24 32.73 -1.54 11.08
N ASN A 25 31.68 -2.28 10.67
CA ASN A 25 31.71 -3.33 9.66
C ASN A 25 30.82 -3.06 8.42
N GLY A 26 30.11 -1.91 8.34
CA GLY A 26 29.37 -1.51 7.13
C GLY A 26 28.08 -2.29 6.84
N GLU A 27 27.33 -2.72 7.86
CA GLU A 27 25.98 -3.26 7.62
C GLU A 27 25.04 -2.09 7.28
N ASP A 28 24.27 -2.17 6.20
CA ASP A 28 23.35 -1.08 5.78
C ASP A 28 21.89 -1.43 6.09
N THR A 29 21.63 -2.47 6.89
CA THR A 29 20.27 -2.99 7.15
C THR A 29 20.13 -3.52 8.58
N VAL A 30 19.01 -3.22 9.21
CA VAL A 30 18.61 -3.74 10.53
C VAL A 30 17.22 -4.35 10.41
N THR A 31 17.06 -5.61 10.77
CA THR A 31 15.76 -6.30 10.86
C THR A 31 15.40 -6.55 12.32
N LEU A 32 14.20 -6.13 12.71
CA LEU A 32 13.65 -6.25 14.05
C LEU A 32 12.50 -7.25 14.02
N SER A 33 12.65 -8.36 14.74
CA SER A 33 11.71 -9.49 14.79
C SER A 33 11.34 -9.81 16.23
N GLY A 34 10.14 -10.36 16.44
CA GLY A 34 9.67 -10.78 17.77
C GLY A 34 9.44 -9.62 18.76
N LEU A 35 9.33 -8.39 18.25
CA LEU A 35 9.03 -7.21 19.06
C LEU A 35 7.53 -6.90 19.03
N ARG A 36 7.08 -6.09 19.99
CA ARG A 36 5.75 -5.49 19.95
C ARG A 36 5.75 -4.37 18.91
N VAL A 37 4.96 -4.57 17.87
CA VAL A 37 4.84 -3.67 16.72
C VAL A 37 3.39 -3.23 16.62
N HIS A 38 3.17 -1.94 16.48
CA HIS A 38 1.93 -1.33 16.04
C HIS A 38 2.16 -0.67 14.68
N ALA A 39 1.75 -1.33 13.60
CA ALA A 39 1.86 -0.79 12.25
C ALA A 39 0.49 -0.45 11.67
N GLU A 40 0.37 0.76 11.14
CA GLU A 40 -0.75 1.18 10.31
C GLU A 40 -0.24 1.52 8.91
N VAL A 41 -0.77 0.83 7.91
CA VAL A 41 -0.44 1.05 6.49
C VAL A 41 -1.70 1.50 5.79
N THR A 42 -1.70 2.71 5.24
CA THR A 42 -2.80 3.25 4.44
C THR A 42 -2.40 3.28 2.98
N GLN A 43 -3.33 2.91 2.11
CA GLN A 43 -3.14 2.85 0.67
C GLN A 43 -4.22 3.68 -0.03
N ALA A 44 -3.77 4.57 -0.89
CA ALA A 44 -4.62 5.46 -1.67
C ALA A 44 -4.08 5.62 -3.09
N ARG A 45 -4.84 6.38 -3.89
CA ARG A 45 -4.43 6.78 -5.23
C ARG A 45 -3.13 7.61 -5.19
N PHE A 46 -2.24 7.40 -6.16
CA PHE A 46 -1.14 8.32 -6.43
C PHE A 46 -1.67 9.75 -6.73
N PRO A 47 -1.04 10.84 -6.26
CA PRO A 47 0.31 10.93 -5.67
C PRO A 47 0.41 10.63 -4.17
N THR A 48 -0.70 10.43 -3.44
CA THR A 48 -0.64 10.07 -2.01
C THR A 48 -0.04 8.68 -1.81
N ALA A 49 -0.48 7.72 -2.63
CA ALA A 49 0.04 6.35 -2.66
C ALA A 49 -0.04 5.62 -1.29
N GLU A 50 0.99 4.85 -0.92
CA GLU A 50 1.05 4.13 0.36
C GLU A 50 1.84 4.91 1.41
N SER A 51 1.35 4.89 2.64
CA SER A 51 2.02 5.44 3.82
C SER A 51 1.98 4.44 4.97
N ALA A 52 3.05 4.34 5.74
CA ALA A 52 3.12 3.55 6.95
C ALA A 52 3.46 4.42 8.17
N THR A 53 2.81 4.15 9.28
CA THR A 53 3.22 4.59 10.62
C THR A 53 3.45 3.36 11.48
N VAL A 54 4.60 3.32 12.16
CA VAL A 54 5.01 2.15 12.94
C VAL A 54 5.46 2.63 14.31
N ARG A 55 5.00 1.95 15.36
CA ARG A 55 5.58 2.04 16.71
C ARG A 55 6.12 0.68 17.10
N ILE A 56 7.33 0.66 17.66
CA ILE A 56 8.05 -0.55 18.03
C ILE A 56 8.49 -0.43 19.49
N GLU A 57 8.07 -1.35 20.33
CA GLU A 57 8.52 -1.46 21.73
C GLU A 57 9.51 -2.62 21.87
N GLY A 58 10.38 -2.54 22.89
CA GLY A 58 11.37 -3.59 23.18
C GLY A 58 12.67 -3.49 22.39
N MET A 59 12.89 -2.39 21.66
CA MET A 59 14.18 -2.11 21.02
C MET A 59 15.24 -1.72 22.06
N THR A 60 16.51 -2.03 21.79
CA THR A 60 17.61 -1.55 22.63
C THR A 60 17.82 -0.04 22.41
N PRO A 61 18.22 0.72 23.45
CA PRO A 61 18.52 2.15 23.31
C PRO A 61 19.51 2.47 22.19
N ASP A 62 20.52 1.63 21.99
CA ASP A 62 21.53 1.82 20.95
C ASP A 62 20.93 1.76 19.54
N VAL A 63 20.03 0.81 19.27
CA VAL A 63 19.35 0.71 17.97
C VAL A 63 18.37 1.87 17.79
N MET A 64 17.63 2.23 18.84
CA MET A 64 16.71 3.38 18.80
C MET A 64 17.46 4.69 18.50
N ASN A 65 18.60 4.93 19.15
CA ASN A 65 19.43 6.11 18.92
C ASN A 65 20.03 6.12 17.52
N ARG A 66 20.44 4.95 17.00
CA ARG A 66 20.99 4.83 15.64
C ARG A 66 19.96 5.07 14.54
N LEU A 67 18.72 4.64 14.74
CA LEU A 67 17.64 4.83 13.76
C LEU A 67 16.95 6.18 13.89
N SER A 68 17.12 6.87 15.02
CA SER A 68 16.58 8.21 15.21
C SER A 68 17.25 9.16 14.24
N MET A 69 16.45 9.79 13.38
CA MET A 69 16.96 10.77 12.44
C MET A 69 17.16 12.09 13.18
N ALA A 70 18.39 12.62 13.14
CA ALA A 70 18.58 14.05 13.39
C ALA A 70 17.74 14.83 12.37
N ALA A 71 17.18 15.98 12.78
CA ALA A 71 16.18 16.76 12.06
C ALA A 71 16.27 16.67 10.51
N PRO A 72 15.13 16.51 9.79
CA PRO A 72 15.12 16.38 8.34
C PRO A 72 15.97 17.46 7.67
N ASP A 73 17.08 17.07 7.05
CA ASP A 73 17.90 17.98 6.23
C ASP A 73 17.31 17.98 4.82
N PRO A 74 16.70 19.09 4.36
CA PRO A 74 16.13 19.17 3.01
C PRO A 74 17.19 19.06 1.91
N THR A 75 18.48 19.22 2.23
CA THR A 75 19.61 19.07 1.29
C THR A 75 20.25 17.69 1.34
N ARG A 76 19.98 16.91 2.39
CA ARG A 76 20.47 15.54 2.60
C ARG A 76 19.34 14.67 3.11
N GLN A 77 18.49 14.21 2.19
CA GLN A 77 17.60 13.11 2.50
C GLN A 77 18.46 11.86 2.68
N SER A 78 18.75 11.47 3.93
CA SER A 78 19.20 10.11 4.20
C SER A 78 18.04 9.21 3.81
N ALA A 79 18.10 8.63 2.62
CA ALA A 79 17.06 7.77 2.12
C ALA A 79 17.15 6.45 2.90
N SER A 80 16.56 6.44 4.09
CA SER A 80 16.33 5.22 4.85
C SER A 80 15.05 4.61 4.32
N GLU A 81 15.04 3.31 4.08
CA GLU A 81 13.87 2.57 3.66
C GLU A 81 13.30 1.78 4.83
N LEU A 82 11.98 1.76 4.92
CA LEU A 82 11.21 0.92 5.83
C LEU A 82 10.53 -0.18 5.02
N ILE A 83 10.73 -1.43 5.46
CA ILE A 83 10.10 -2.62 4.90
C ILE A 83 9.37 -3.34 6.03
N LEU A 84 8.09 -3.64 5.81
CA LEU A 84 7.26 -4.42 6.72
C LEU A 84 6.90 -5.75 6.07
N THR A 85 7.27 -6.85 6.70
CA THR A 85 6.89 -8.20 6.27
C THR A 85 6.19 -8.95 7.40
N THR A 86 5.28 -9.85 7.03
CA THR A 86 4.62 -10.76 7.97
C THR A 86 4.66 -12.17 7.41
N GLN A 87 4.71 -13.17 8.30
CA GLN A 87 4.45 -14.55 7.90
C GLN A 87 2.99 -14.66 7.46
N ASP A 88 2.74 -15.14 6.26
CA ASP A 88 1.42 -15.66 5.90
C ASP A 88 1.23 -17.02 6.59
N GLY A 89 -0.01 -17.38 6.90
CA GLY A 89 -0.32 -18.67 7.54
C GLY A 89 0.02 -19.90 6.69
N ALA A 90 0.57 -19.73 5.48
CA ALA A 90 1.00 -20.77 4.56
C ALA A 90 2.54 -20.93 4.51
N GLY A 91 3.31 -20.16 5.30
CA GLY A 91 4.76 -20.27 5.42
C GLY A 91 5.56 -19.36 4.48
N GLY A 92 4.92 -18.40 3.80
CA GLY A 92 5.57 -17.36 2.99
C GLY A 92 5.69 -16.01 3.71
N ASN A 93 6.70 -15.21 3.38
CA ASN A 93 6.81 -13.82 3.84
C ASN A 93 5.97 -12.91 2.92
N ALA A 94 4.88 -12.36 3.44
CA ALA A 94 4.09 -11.36 2.75
C ALA A 94 4.66 -9.95 2.98
N LEU A 95 4.96 -9.23 1.89
CA LEU A 95 5.32 -7.81 1.94
C LEU A 95 4.08 -6.97 2.22
N VAL A 96 4.07 -6.28 3.35
CA VAL A 96 2.95 -5.41 3.77
C VAL A 96 3.16 -3.98 3.27
N PHE A 97 4.40 -3.48 3.38
CA PHE A 97 4.76 -2.12 3.00
C PHE A 97 6.25 -2.02 2.64
N GLN A 98 6.57 -1.12 1.71
CA GLN A 98 7.93 -0.70 1.39
C GLN A 98 7.91 0.78 1.00
N GLY A 99 8.77 1.59 1.61
CA GLY A 99 8.87 3.01 1.29
C GLY A 99 9.99 3.73 2.01
N GLY A 100 10.22 4.99 1.65
CA GLY A 100 11.24 5.82 2.28
C GLY A 100 10.76 6.45 3.58
N VAL A 101 11.60 6.41 4.61
CA VAL A 101 11.38 7.00 5.93
C VAL A 101 11.46 8.52 5.84
N THR A 102 10.50 9.18 6.47
CA THR A 102 10.41 10.66 6.55
C THR A 102 10.51 11.17 7.98
N LEU A 103 10.21 10.31 8.96
CA LEU A 103 10.31 10.62 10.37
C LEU A 103 10.69 9.33 11.12
N ALA A 104 11.65 9.41 12.02
CA ALA A 104 12.04 8.30 12.88
C ALA A 104 12.64 8.84 14.19
N TYR A 105 12.07 8.48 15.34
CA TYR A 105 12.50 8.99 16.64
C TYR A 105 12.11 8.06 17.79
N VAL A 106 12.83 8.17 18.90
CA VAL A 106 12.46 7.55 20.17
C VAL A 106 11.45 8.42 20.91
N ASP A 107 10.34 7.81 21.33
CA ASP A 107 9.35 8.45 22.20
C ASP A 107 9.54 7.96 23.65
N TYR A 108 10.25 8.75 24.44
CA TYR A 108 10.46 8.48 25.87
C TYR A 108 9.28 8.92 26.76
N THR A 109 8.27 9.59 26.21
CA THR A 109 7.14 10.11 27.01
C THR A 109 6.20 9.01 27.50
N THR A 110 6.25 7.83 26.88
CA THR A 110 5.43 6.66 27.22
C THR A 110 6.11 5.70 28.21
N ALA A 111 7.16 6.13 28.90
CA ALA A 111 7.85 5.32 29.91
C ALA A 111 6.85 4.76 30.96
N PRO A 112 6.97 3.48 31.36
CA PRO A 112 8.08 2.56 31.07
C PRO A 112 8.04 1.88 29.69
N ASN A 113 6.93 1.98 28.95
CA ASN A 113 6.76 1.36 27.63
C ASN A 113 7.29 2.30 26.54
N VAL A 114 8.60 2.53 26.54
CA VAL A 114 9.28 3.36 25.53
C VAL A 114 9.14 2.70 24.16
N SER A 115 8.78 3.51 23.16
CA SER A 115 8.62 3.03 21.79
C SER A 115 9.42 3.87 20.81
N PHE A 116 9.95 3.21 19.79
CA PHE A 116 10.48 3.86 18.60
C PHE A 116 9.35 4.09 17.61
N ALA A 117 9.19 5.32 17.12
CA ALA A 117 8.19 5.69 16.13
C ALA A 117 8.85 5.96 14.77
N ALA A 118 8.26 5.45 13.69
CA ALA A 118 8.69 5.71 12.32
C ALA A 118 7.50 5.99 11.39
N GLN A 119 7.71 6.86 10.41
CA GLN A 119 6.77 7.14 9.32
C GLN A 119 7.49 7.05 7.98
N ALA A 120 6.85 6.40 7.01
CA ALA A 120 7.39 6.23 5.67
C ALA A 120 6.31 6.32 4.59
N PHE A 121 6.73 6.66 3.37
CA PHE A 121 5.86 6.75 2.19
C PHE A 121 6.50 6.05 1.00
N SER A 122 5.70 5.36 0.19
CA SER A 122 6.19 4.66 -1.01
C SER A 122 6.72 5.61 -2.09
N THR A 123 6.34 6.89 -2.03
CA THR A 123 6.74 7.93 -3.01
C THR A 123 8.08 8.58 -2.72
N VAL A 124 8.62 8.44 -1.50
CA VAL A 124 9.86 9.14 -1.10
C VAL A 124 11.03 8.74 -1.97
N LEU A 125 11.28 7.44 -2.13
CA LEU A 125 12.43 6.95 -2.91
C LEU A 125 12.30 7.32 -4.40
N PRO A 126 11.16 7.08 -5.10
CA PRO A 126 11.01 7.49 -6.49
C PRO A 126 11.11 9.00 -6.72
N ASN A 127 10.83 9.84 -5.71
CA ASN A 127 10.97 11.29 -5.82
C ASN A 127 12.38 11.80 -5.50
N ALA A 128 13.15 11.08 -4.69
CA ALA A 128 14.52 11.43 -4.31
C ALA A 128 15.58 10.98 -5.35
N MET A 129 15.24 10.01 -6.19
CA MET A 129 16.17 9.47 -7.19
C MET A 129 16.45 10.46 -8.33
N THR A 130 17.73 10.58 -8.70
CA THR A 130 18.11 11.22 -9.96
C THR A 130 17.85 10.26 -11.11
N ALA A 131 17.22 10.74 -12.19
CA ALA A 131 16.97 9.94 -13.37
C ALA A 131 17.20 10.74 -14.65
N THR A 132 17.59 10.03 -15.71
CA THR A 132 17.59 10.61 -17.06
C THR A 132 16.15 10.91 -17.50
N PRO A 133 15.91 11.89 -18.38
CA PRO A 133 14.59 12.11 -18.97
C PRO A 133 14.07 10.84 -19.69
N THR A 134 12.75 10.64 -19.68
CA THR A 134 12.06 9.64 -20.50
C THR A 134 11.47 10.33 -21.71
N GLY A 135 12.02 10.08 -22.90
CA GLY A 135 11.49 10.66 -24.12
C GLY A 135 11.56 9.70 -25.30
N TYR A 136 10.62 9.86 -26.23
CA TYR A 136 10.52 9.05 -27.45
C TYR A 136 10.29 9.96 -28.64
N ARG A 137 10.74 9.54 -29.82
CA ARG A 137 10.33 10.16 -31.08
C ARG A 137 9.22 9.34 -31.72
N GLY A 138 8.19 10.01 -32.22
CA GLY A 138 7.03 9.38 -32.85
C GLY A 138 6.06 8.76 -31.85
N ALA A 139 5.23 7.84 -32.35
CA ALA A 139 4.20 7.17 -31.56
C ALA A 139 4.80 6.10 -30.63
N VAL A 140 4.42 6.12 -29.36
CA VAL A 140 4.84 5.13 -28.34
C VAL A 140 3.65 4.76 -27.45
N SER A 141 3.56 3.49 -27.04
CA SER A 141 2.51 3.08 -26.11
C SER A 141 2.77 3.64 -24.71
N VAL A 142 1.71 4.04 -24.02
CA VAL A 142 1.79 4.48 -22.62
C VAL A 142 2.38 3.40 -21.72
N GLY A 143 2.08 2.12 -21.98
CA GLY A 143 2.65 1.00 -21.23
C GLY A 143 4.19 0.97 -21.31
N GLN A 144 4.76 1.23 -22.50
CA GLN A 144 6.21 1.29 -22.69
C GLN A 144 6.85 2.50 -21.97
N VAL A 145 6.18 3.65 -22.01
CA VAL A 145 6.61 4.85 -21.27
C VAL A 145 6.63 4.57 -19.76
N LEU A 146 5.53 4.04 -19.23
CA LEU A 146 5.40 3.71 -17.80
C LEU A 146 6.41 2.64 -17.37
N ALA A 147 6.71 1.65 -18.22
CA ALA A 147 7.71 0.63 -17.91
C ALA A 147 9.12 1.23 -17.80
N SER A 148 9.42 2.23 -18.65
CA SER A 148 10.69 2.94 -18.62
C SER A 148 10.81 3.84 -17.38
N ILE A 149 9.73 4.47 -16.95
CA ILE A 149 9.70 5.24 -15.70
C ILE A 149 9.81 4.32 -14.48
N ALA A 150 9.07 3.21 -14.45
CA ALA A 150 9.08 2.24 -13.35
C ALA A 150 10.47 1.61 -13.16
N SER A 151 11.13 1.21 -14.25
CA SER A 151 12.47 0.62 -14.18
C SER A 151 13.52 1.59 -13.63
N LYS A 152 13.42 2.89 -13.92
CA LYS A 152 14.28 3.93 -13.32
C LYS A 152 14.13 4.04 -11.79
N ALA A 153 12.98 3.65 -11.25
CA ALA A 153 12.71 3.61 -9.82
C ALA A 153 12.91 2.22 -9.19
N GLY A 154 13.35 1.21 -9.96
CA GLY A 154 13.44 -0.17 -9.49
C GLY A 154 12.08 -0.83 -9.20
N LEU A 155 11.00 -0.35 -9.83
CA LEU A 155 9.64 -0.83 -9.63
C LEU A 155 9.23 -1.80 -10.72
N SER A 156 8.43 -2.79 -10.35
CA SER A 156 7.66 -3.59 -11.31
C SER A 156 6.46 -2.81 -11.83
N LEU A 157 6.08 -3.00 -13.10
CA LEU A 157 4.88 -2.39 -13.69
C LEU A 157 3.76 -3.44 -13.79
N HIS A 158 2.57 -3.08 -13.32
CA HIS A 158 1.34 -3.83 -13.55
C HIS A 158 0.28 -2.91 -14.18
N THR A 159 -0.06 -3.15 -15.44
CA THR A 159 -1.09 -2.37 -16.14
C THR A 159 -2.35 -3.20 -16.35
N GLN A 160 -3.51 -2.57 -16.19
CA GLN A 160 -4.79 -3.21 -16.46
C GLN A 160 -5.71 -2.27 -17.23
N GLY A 161 -6.00 -2.62 -18.48
CA GLY A 161 -6.88 -1.81 -19.35
C GLY A 161 -6.24 -0.56 -19.93
N VAL A 162 -4.91 -0.42 -19.86
CA VAL A 162 -4.19 0.73 -20.40
C VAL A 162 -3.91 0.51 -21.89
N ALA A 163 -4.54 1.32 -22.76
CA ALA A 163 -4.43 1.18 -24.22
C ALA A 163 -4.09 2.49 -24.97
N ALA A 164 -3.60 3.51 -24.26
CA ALA A 164 -3.30 4.82 -24.84
C ALA A 164 -1.93 4.88 -25.54
N THR A 165 -1.83 5.76 -26.53
CA THR A 165 -0.61 6.06 -27.30
C THR A 165 -0.25 7.54 -27.13
N LEU A 166 1.03 7.81 -26.93
CA LEU A 166 1.61 9.15 -26.87
C LEU A 166 2.42 9.44 -28.13
N HIS A 167 2.55 10.71 -28.51
CA HIS A 167 3.37 11.14 -29.63
C HIS A 167 4.42 12.13 -29.16
N ASP A 168 5.69 11.85 -29.48
CA ASP A 168 6.85 12.64 -29.06
C ASP A 168 6.86 13.03 -27.55
N PRO A 169 6.52 12.12 -26.61
CA PRO A 169 6.49 12.48 -25.20
C PRO A 169 7.90 12.77 -24.67
N TYR A 170 8.00 13.71 -23.73
CA TYR A 170 9.22 14.04 -23.01
C TYR A 170 8.91 14.35 -21.54
N PHE A 171 9.42 13.51 -20.64
CA PHE A 171 9.23 13.63 -19.20
C PHE A 171 10.58 13.78 -18.50
N HIS A 172 10.69 14.70 -17.55
CA HIS A 172 11.94 15.03 -16.87
C HIS A 172 11.83 15.02 -15.35
N GLY A 173 12.97 15.14 -14.67
CA GLY A 173 13.04 15.10 -13.21
C GLY A 173 13.21 13.68 -12.65
N SER A 174 12.90 13.49 -11.38
CA SER A 174 12.94 12.17 -10.73
C SER A 174 11.89 11.22 -11.32
N PRO A 175 12.02 9.89 -11.15
CA PRO A 175 11.02 8.94 -11.62
C PRO A 175 9.59 9.26 -11.15
N GLY A 176 9.42 9.71 -9.90
CA GLY A 176 8.13 10.14 -9.37
C GLY A 176 7.57 11.37 -10.08
N GLN A 177 8.42 12.35 -10.42
CA GLN A 177 8.03 13.52 -11.22
C GLN A 177 7.64 13.13 -12.65
N GLN A 178 8.42 12.26 -13.29
CA GLN A 178 8.11 11.75 -14.64
C GLN A 178 6.79 10.98 -14.66
N LEU A 179 6.50 10.18 -13.61
CA LEU A 179 5.22 9.50 -13.46
C LEU A 179 4.06 10.49 -13.37
N THR A 180 4.17 11.52 -12.52
CA THR A 180 3.16 12.58 -12.40
C THR A 180 2.88 13.23 -13.76
N GLN A 181 3.92 13.64 -14.48
CA GLN A 181 3.77 14.25 -15.81
C GLN A 181 3.07 13.31 -16.81
N CYS A 182 3.40 12.01 -16.79
CA CYS A 182 2.76 11.02 -17.65
C CYS A 182 1.26 10.84 -17.31
N LEU A 183 0.90 10.80 -16.03
CA LEU A 183 -0.49 10.67 -15.57
C LEU A 183 -1.32 11.94 -15.80
N GLU A 184 -0.69 13.11 -15.90
CA GLU A 184 -1.34 14.36 -16.29
C GLU A 184 -1.58 14.45 -17.80
N THR A 185 -0.83 13.69 -18.61
CA THR A 185 -0.94 13.70 -20.08
C THR A 185 -2.07 12.78 -20.58
N VAL A 186 -2.41 11.73 -19.83
CA VAL A 186 -3.38 10.69 -20.24
C VAL A 186 -4.30 10.39 -19.06
N PRO A 187 -5.62 10.20 -19.26
CA PRO A 187 -6.58 9.94 -18.18
C PRO A 187 -6.36 8.55 -17.55
N LEU A 188 -5.39 8.49 -16.63
CA LEU A 188 -4.98 7.28 -15.94
C LEU A 188 -5.04 7.49 -14.43
N CYS A 189 -5.17 6.38 -13.73
CA CYS A 189 -5.09 6.28 -12.28
C CYS A 189 -3.94 5.33 -11.94
N ALA A 190 -3.17 5.65 -10.91
CA ALA A 190 -2.07 4.80 -10.46
C ALA A 190 -2.11 4.54 -8.96
N GLY A 191 -1.60 3.38 -8.57
CA GLY A 191 -1.20 3.02 -7.22
C GLY A 191 0.30 2.75 -7.21
N LEU A 192 0.96 3.10 -6.11
CA LEU A 192 2.40 2.93 -5.95
C LEU A 192 2.69 2.38 -4.56
N GLY A 193 3.30 1.22 -4.48
CA GLY A 193 3.51 0.53 -3.21
C GLY A 193 4.12 -0.84 -3.38
N ARG A 194 4.76 -1.36 -2.32
CA ARG A 194 5.34 -2.71 -2.29
C ARG A 194 6.22 -3.06 -3.51
N GLY A 195 7.04 -2.10 -3.97
CA GLY A 195 7.91 -2.29 -5.14
C GLY A 195 7.19 -2.39 -6.50
N GLN A 196 5.91 -1.98 -6.57
CA GLN A 196 5.08 -2.05 -7.76
C GLN A 196 4.42 -0.71 -8.08
N LEU A 197 4.40 -0.38 -9.38
CA LEU A 197 3.55 0.64 -9.99
C LEU A 197 2.38 -0.07 -10.67
N SER A 198 1.17 0.19 -10.18
CA SER A 198 -0.07 -0.37 -10.75
C SER A 198 -0.88 0.73 -11.42
N VAL A 199 -1.32 0.52 -12.66
CA VAL A 199 -1.96 1.56 -13.49
C VAL A 199 -3.24 1.06 -14.15
N TRP A 200 -4.26 1.91 -14.11
CA TRP A 200 -5.60 1.68 -14.66
C TRP A 200 -6.11 2.93 -15.40
N PRO A 201 -7.10 2.80 -16.30
CA PRO A 201 -7.84 3.95 -16.82
C PRO A 201 -8.49 4.78 -15.70
N ALA A 202 -8.51 6.10 -15.86
CA ALA A 202 -9.30 6.96 -14.98
C ALA A 202 -10.80 6.70 -15.17
N THR A 203 -11.55 6.72 -14.07
CA THR A 203 -12.97 6.37 -14.03
C THR A 203 -13.90 7.34 -14.75
N SER A 204 -13.46 8.56 -15.06
CA SER A 204 -14.26 9.56 -15.78
C SER A 204 -14.29 9.35 -17.30
N THR A 205 -13.37 8.57 -17.86
CA THR A 205 -13.28 8.32 -19.31
C THR A 205 -13.67 6.89 -19.69
N ALA A 206 -14.01 6.06 -18.72
CA ALA A 206 -14.51 4.72 -18.97
C ALA A 206 -15.99 4.79 -19.39
N SER A 207 -16.26 5.18 -20.64
CA SER A 207 -17.53 4.85 -21.31
C SER A 207 -17.75 3.34 -21.40
N GLN A 208 -16.68 2.56 -21.20
CA GLN A 208 -16.67 1.14 -20.89
C GLN A 208 -15.49 0.87 -19.94
N PRO A 209 -15.70 0.47 -18.67
CA PRO A 209 -14.63 -0.17 -17.90
C PRO A 209 -14.05 -1.33 -18.73
N THR A 210 -12.75 -1.60 -18.68
CA THR A 210 -12.29 -2.91 -19.16
C THR A 210 -12.93 -3.97 -18.25
N PRO A 211 -13.56 -5.04 -18.76
CA PRO A 211 -14.12 -6.07 -17.90
C PRO A 211 -12.99 -6.73 -17.09
N LEU A 212 -12.83 -6.29 -15.85
CA LEU A 212 -12.19 -7.10 -14.82
C LEU A 212 -13.09 -8.32 -14.64
N GLY A 213 -12.68 -9.47 -15.18
CA GLY A 213 -13.40 -10.71 -14.94
C GLY A 213 -13.49 -10.98 -13.43
N THR A 214 -14.63 -11.52 -13.00
CA THR A 214 -14.89 -11.96 -11.61
C THR A 214 -13.82 -12.89 -11.03
N THR A 215 -13.00 -13.53 -11.89
CA THR A 215 -11.86 -14.38 -11.52
C THR A 215 -10.71 -13.62 -10.84
N GLN A 216 -10.64 -12.30 -10.98
CA GLN A 216 -9.64 -11.45 -10.30
C GLN A 216 -10.17 -10.84 -9.00
N ALA A 217 -11.45 -11.03 -8.68
CA ALA A 217 -12.05 -10.49 -7.48
C ALA A 217 -11.71 -11.35 -6.26
N LEU A 218 -11.30 -10.70 -5.16
CA LEU A 218 -11.11 -11.36 -3.88
C LEU A 218 -12.47 -11.63 -3.25
N SER A 219 -12.79 -12.91 -3.04
CA SER A 219 -14.03 -13.31 -2.36
C SER A 219 -13.98 -12.96 -0.88
N LEU A 220 -14.96 -12.16 -0.44
CA LEU A 220 -15.07 -11.72 0.94
C LEU A 220 -16.43 -12.11 1.53
N SER A 221 -16.42 -13.01 2.51
CA SER A 221 -17.58 -13.49 3.26
C SER A 221 -17.23 -13.69 4.73
N ALA A 222 -18.21 -14.07 5.56
CA ALA A 222 -17.93 -14.41 6.96
C ALA A 222 -16.91 -15.56 7.08
N GLU A 223 -16.93 -16.50 6.13
CA GLU A 223 -16.02 -17.64 6.05
C GLU A 223 -14.62 -17.26 5.57
N THR A 224 -14.50 -16.25 4.69
CA THR A 224 -13.19 -15.77 4.18
C THR A 224 -12.61 -14.58 4.95
N GLY A 225 -13.23 -14.21 6.08
CA GLY A 225 -12.65 -13.30 7.06
C GLY A 225 -13.33 -11.94 7.19
N LEU A 226 -14.54 -11.74 6.65
CA LEU A 226 -15.35 -10.54 6.91
C LEU A 226 -15.66 -10.44 8.41
N ILE A 227 -15.46 -9.24 8.98
CA ILE A 227 -15.71 -8.96 10.40
C ILE A 227 -16.85 -7.96 10.50
N GLY A 228 -17.92 -8.38 11.19
CA GLY A 228 -19.13 -7.57 11.31
C GLY A 228 -19.87 -7.42 9.98
N TYR A 229 -20.70 -6.39 9.87
CA TYR A 229 -21.43 -6.07 8.65
C TYR A 229 -20.89 -4.80 8.00
N PRO A 230 -20.88 -4.72 6.65
CA PRO A 230 -20.58 -3.50 5.92
C PRO A 230 -21.49 -2.34 6.32
N ALA A 231 -21.01 -1.10 6.18
CA ALA A 231 -21.75 0.13 6.49
C ALA A 231 -21.49 1.22 5.45
N TRP A 232 -22.44 2.13 5.23
CA TRP A 232 -22.22 3.30 4.37
C TRP A 232 -21.27 4.30 5.05
N SER A 233 -20.37 4.88 4.25
CA SER A 233 -19.49 5.98 4.61
C SER A 233 -19.51 7.05 3.51
N ALA A 234 -18.92 8.21 3.76
CA ALA A 234 -18.81 9.28 2.77
C ALA A 234 -18.06 8.85 1.49
N GLY A 235 -17.14 7.88 1.60
CA GLY A 235 -16.34 7.39 0.47
C GLY A 235 -16.94 6.19 -0.27
N GLY A 236 -18.04 5.62 0.22
CA GLY A 236 -18.66 4.40 -0.31
C GLY A 236 -18.99 3.39 0.78
N LEU A 237 -18.99 2.10 0.43
CA LEU A 237 -19.21 1.01 1.38
C LEU A 237 -17.94 0.77 2.19
N ALA A 238 -18.02 0.96 3.51
CA ALA A 238 -16.98 0.61 4.45
C ALA A 238 -17.16 -0.83 4.93
N LEU A 239 -16.09 -1.59 4.96
CA LEU A 239 -16.06 -2.97 5.44
C LEU A 239 -14.74 -3.27 6.15
N ARG A 240 -14.75 -4.26 7.04
CA ARG A 240 -13.58 -4.73 7.78
C ARG A 240 -13.42 -6.23 7.58
N MET A 241 -12.19 -6.67 7.40
CA MET A 241 -11.85 -8.09 7.34
C MET A 241 -10.60 -8.40 8.18
N VAL A 242 -10.38 -9.68 8.47
CA VAL A 242 -9.08 -10.18 8.94
C VAL A 242 -8.02 -9.74 7.93
N PHE A 243 -6.86 -9.32 8.44
CA PHE A 243 -5.77 -8.85 7.58
C PHE A 243 -5.51 -9.81 6.42
N ASN A 244 -5.43 -9.24 5.23
CA ASN A 244 -5.07 -9.93 4.00
C ASN A 244 -4.11 -9.03 3.19
N PRO A 245 -2.85 -9.45 2.98
CA PRO A 245 -1.83 -8.64 2.30
C PRO A 245 -2.09 -8.50 0.79
N LEU A 246 -2.98 -9.33 0.21
CA LEU A 246 -3.35 -9.26 -1.21
C LEU A 246 -4.35 -8.13 -1.51
N VAL A 247 -4.99 -7.59 -0.48
CA VAL A 247 -5.93 -6.47 -0.64
C VAL A 247 -5.14 -5.18 -0.75
N SER A 248 -5.36 -4.46 -1.84
CA SER A 248 -4.71 -3.18 -2.12
C SER A 248 -5.65 -2.10 -2.61
N PHE A 249 -5.14 -0.87 -2.75
CA PHE A 249 -5.82 0.14 -3.54
C PHE A 249 -6.22 -0.44 -4.92
N ASN A 250 -7.45 -0.15 -5.34
CA ASN A 250 -8.07 -0.62 -6.57
C ASN A 250 -8.30 -2.14 -6.69
N SER A 251 -8.09 -2.92 -5.62
CA SER A 251 -8.50 -4.33 -5.60
C SER A 251 -10.01 -4.47 -5.80
N LEU A 252 -10.40 -5.50 -6.55
CA LEU A 252 -11.79 -5.88 -6.74
C LEU A 252 -12.18 -6.90 -5.67
N ILE A 253 -13.28 -6.64 -4.97
CA ILE A 253 -13.80 -7.45 -3.88
C ILE A 253 -15.18 -7.99 -4.29
N ALA A 254 -15.32 -9.32 -4.29
CA ALA A 254 -16.61 -9.99 -4.46
C ALA A 254 -17.22 -10.22 -3.06
N LEU A 255 -18.04 -9.28 -2.61
CA LEU A 255 -18.59 -9.27 -1.27
C LEU A 255 -19.86 -10.13 -1.17
N GLN A 256 -19.83 -11.05 -0.22
CA GLN A 256 -20.94 -11.90 0.21
C GLN A 256 -21.24 -11.60 1.67
N SER A 257 -22.28 -10.79 1.91
CA SER A 257 -22.72 -10.46 3.26
C SER A 257 -24.21 -10.76 3.43
N ARG A 258 -24.58 -11.36 4.57
CA ARG A 258 -25.98 -11.62 4.91
C ARG A 258 -26.78 -10.31 5.01
N TYR A 259 -26.15 -9.27 5.56
CA TYR A 259 -26.71 -7.92 5.62
C TYR A 259 -25.69 -6.96 5.01
N GLN A 260 -26.14 -6.20 4.03
CA GLN A 260 -25.40 -5.03 3.56
C GLN A 260 -26.39 -3.88 3.45
N PRO A 261 -25.93 -2.63 3.67
CA PRO A 261 -26.75 -1.48 3.41
C PRO A 261 -27.28 -1.57 1.98
N ALA A 262 -28.60 -1.50 1.84
CA ALA A 262 -29.22 -1.38 0.55
C ALA A 262 -28.54 -0.24 -0.22
N GLY A 263 -28.10 -0.52 -1.45
CA GLY A 263 -27.81 0.55 -2.39
C GLY A 263 -29.06 1.42 -2.56
N TRP A 264 -28.87 2.68 -2.92
CA TRP A 264 -29.92 3.49 -3.52
C TRP A 264 -30.64 2.66 -4.61
N GLY A 265 -31.80 2.06 -4.29
CA GLY A 265 -32.64 1.31 -5.23
C GLY A 265 -33.05 -0.13 -4.91
N GLN A 266 -32.46 -0.84 -3.93
CA GLN A 266 -32.93 -2.19 -3.56
C GLN A 266 -32.80 -2.45 -2.06
N GLN A 267 -33.90 -2.24 -1.34
CA GLN A 267 -33.97 -2.31 0.13
C GLN A 267 -34.42 -3.65 0.72
N ASN A 268 -34.79 -4.65 -0.08
CA ASN A 268 -35.25 -5.94 0.45
C ASN A 268 -34.87 -7.11 -0.48
N GLY A 269 -34.26 -8.16 0.08
CA GLY A 269 -33.90 -9.41 -0.62
C GLY A 269 -32.43 -9.80 -0.40
N PRO A 270 -32.04 -11.07 -0.69
CA PRO A 270 -30.63 -11.46 -0.72
C PRO A 270 -29.90 -10.55 -1.71
N VAL A 271 -28.99 -9.73 -1.21
CA VAL A 271 -28.31 -8.77 -2.07
C VAL A 271 -27.35 -9.56 -2.97
N PRO A 272 -27.42 -9.43 -4.30
CA PRO A 272 -26.52 -10.15 -5.19
C PRO A 272 -25.06 -9.85 -4.81
N VAL A 273 -24.18 -10.83 -5.03
CA VAL A 273 -22.73 -10.69 -4.81
C VAL A 273 -22.27 -9.39 -5.46
N GLY A 274 -21.94 -8.41 -4.62
CA GLY A 274 -21.56 -7.10 -5.10
C GLY A 274 -20.08 -7.11 -5.46
N LEU A 275 -19.75 -6.66 -6.66
CA LEU A 275 -18.37 -6.30 -6.99
C LEU A 275 -18.10 -4.90 -6.47
N TRP A 276 -17.07 -4.77 -5.64
CA TRP A 276 -16.69 -3.53 -5.00
C TRP A 276 -15.22 -3.26 -5.27
N ARG A 277 -14.90 -2.05 -5.71
CA ARG A 277 -13.52 -1.63 -5.97
C ARG A 277 -13.02 -0.79 -4.81
N ALA A 278 -11.94 -1.24 -4.18
CA ALA A 278 -11.32 -0.55 -3.06
C ALA A 278 -10.79 0.81 -3.49
N THR A 279 -11.25 1.88 -2.84
CA THR A 279 -10.78 3.26 -3.06
C THR A 279 -9.86 3.73 -1.94
N GLN A 280 -9.95 3.11 -0.77
CA GLN A 280 -9.03 3.28 0.35
C GLN A 280 -8.88 1.94 1.07
N VAL A 281 -7.65 1.58 1.39
CA VAL A 281 -7.32 0.38 2.18
C VAL A 281 -6.46 0.79 3.34
N ARG A 282 -6.74 0.27 4.53
CA ARG A 282 -5.90 0.44 5.71
C ARG A 282 -5.66 -0.91 6.39
N HIS A 283 -4.41 -1.29 6.54
CA HIS A 283 -4.00 -2.42 7.36
C HIS A 283 -3.60 -1.93 8.75
N THR A 284 -4.11 -2.59 9.79
CA THR A 284 -3.70 -2.35 11.18
C THR A 284 -3.19 -3.66 11.76
N LEU A 285 -1.90 -3.69 12.12
CA LEU A 285 -1.18 -4.86 12.60
C LEU A 285 -0.61 -4.58 14.00
N GLN A 286 -0.98 -5.41 14.96
CA GLN A 286 -0.48 -5.38 16.33
C GLN A 286 0.04 -6.75 16.73
N THR A 287 1.30 -6.81 17.16
CA THR A 287 1.96 -8.02 17.70
C THR A 287 2.12 -7.90 19.21
N GLU A 288 2.37 -9.02 19.92
CA GLU A 288 2.66 -9.06 21.36
C GLU A 288 1.67 -8.26 22.24
N THR A 289 0.40 -8.24 21.81
CA THR A 289 -0.70 -7.51 22.45
C THR A 289 -1.91 -8.42 22.52
N PRO A 290 -2.45 -8.73 23.71
CA PRO A 290 -3.67 -9.50 23.85
C PRO A 290 -4.81 -8.86 23.05
N HIS A 291 -5.47 -9.65 22.20
CA HIS A 291 -6.52 -9.16 21.29
C HIS A 291 -6.06 -8.04 20.34
N GLY A 292 -4.76 -8.01 20.01
CA GLY A 292 -4.18 -7.03 19.09
C GLY A 292 -4.89 -7.00 17.74
N ALA A 293 -5.04 -5.79 17.20
CA ALA A 293 -5.63 -5.55 15.90
C ALA A 293 -4.85 -6.27 14.79
N TRP A 294 -5.58 -6.89 13.87
CA TRP A 294 -4.99 -7.59 12.72
C TRP A 294 -6.00 -7.60 11.58
N PHE A 295 -6.27 -6.41 11.07
CA PHE A 295 -7.43 -6.15 10.22
C PHE A 295 -7.03 -5.37 8.98
N THR A 296 -7.82 -5.58 7.92
CA THR A 296 -7.87 -4.69 6.76
C THR A 296 -9.22 -3.98 6.78
N ASP A 297 -9.18 -2.66 6.93
CA ASP A 297 -10.33 -1.77 6.69
C ASP A 297 -10.33 -1.33 5.23
N ILE A 298 -11.49 -1.38 4.59
CA ILE A 298 -11.67 -1.00 3.19
C ILE A 298 -12.82 -0.02 3.09
N VAL A 299 -12.62 1.06 2.34
CA VAL A 299 -13.71 1.83 1.72
C VAL A 299 -13.73 1.50 0.25
N ALA A 300 -14.88 1.11 -0.27
CA ALA A 300 -15.03 0.65 -1.64
C ALA A 300 -16.25 1.26 -2.32
N GLN A 301 -16.18 1.37 -3.64
CA GLN A 301 -17.28 1.83 -4.49
C GLN A 301 -17.82 0.68 -5.33
N ALA A 302 -19.11 0.70 -5.61
CA ALA A 302 -19.74 -0.31 -6.45
C ALA A 302 -19.07 -0.34 -7.82
N TYR A 303 -18.59 -1.51 -8.22
CA TYR A 303 -18.03 -1.75 -9.53
C TYR A 303 -19.14 -2.34 -10.41
N ARG A 304 -19.43 -1.67 -11.53
CA ARG A 304 -20.33 -2.20 -12.54
C ARG A 304 -19.49 -2.74 -13.67
N GLU A 305 -19.68 -4.01 -13.98
CA GLU A 305 -19.17 -4.54 -15.24
C GLU A 305 -19.84 -3.77 -16.39
N PRO A 306 -19.09 -3.48 -17.46
CA PRO A 306 -19.68 -2.93 -18.67
C PRO A 306 -20.67 -3.95 -19.23
N THR A 307 -21.91 -3.53 -19.44
CA THR A 307 -22.85 -4.30 -20.24
C THR A 307 -22.35 -4.32 -21.68
N ALA A 308 -22.13 -5.53 -22.21
CA ALA A 308 -21.79 -5.78 -23.60
C ALA A 308 -22.82 -5.21 -24.58
#